data_AF-A0A2D6IM00-F1
#
_entry.id   AF-A0A2D6IM00-F1
#
_cell.length_a   1.000
_cell.length_b   1.000
_cell.length_c   1.000
_cell.angle_alpha   90.00
_cell.angle_beta   90.00
_cell.angle_gamma   90.00
#
_symmetry.space_group_name_H-M   'P 1'
#
loop_
_entity.id
_entity.type
_entity.pdbx_description
1 polymer ?
#
loop_
_entity_poly.entity_id
_entity_poly.type
_entity_poly.pdbx_seq_one_letter_code
_entity_poly.pdbx_strand_id
1 'polypeptide(L)'
;MWVLCCVRVDYTYSMDANDRKGFTIIELLLVLAVIGILSTLMLAVISSSRGKARDNRVRSDIRQIRVLTETVYNAQGGTYVDWTQHASIASELAALTADVDAQTKVSDSTTMRESQEKEFCISAPLEAADGHFCTDVTGTIRRSGTPCPDLAIDEDPLRCPSL
;
A
#
# COMPACT_ATOMS: atom_id res chain seq x y z
N MET A 1 -16.56 -18.97 -11.50
CA MET A 1 -16.98 -17.94 -10.53
C MET A 1 -17.07 -16.59 -11.26
N TRP A 2 -17.89 -16.41 -12.31
CA TRP A 2 -19.36 -16.41 -12.31
C TRP A 2 -19.98 -15.49 -11.25
N VAL A 3 -19.54 -14.22 -11.21
CA VAL A 3 -20.41 -13.10 -10.77
C VAL A 3 -20.75 -12.26 -12.00
N LEU A 4 -21.29 -12.96 -12.99
CA LEU A 4 -22.06 -12.41 -14.08
C LEU A 4 -23.54 -12.61 -13.70
N CYS A 5 -23.95 -12.03 -12.57
CA CYS A 5 -25.35 -12.03 -12.16
C CYS A 5 -26.05 -10.85 -12.84
N CYS A 6 -26.52 -11.12 -14.06
CA CYS A 6 -27.79 -10.69 -14.62
C CYS A 6 -28.39 -9.38 -14.07
N VAL A 7 -27.90 -8.23 -14.56
CA VAL A 7 -28.75 -7.06 -14.75
C VAL A 7 -28.74 -6.71 -16.23
N ARG A 8 -29.46 -7.53 -17.00
CA ARG A 8 -29.81 -7.20 -18.38
C ARG A 8 -31.07 -6.33 -18.30
N VAL A 9 -30.87 -5.01 -18.25
CA VAL A 9 -31.99 -4.06 -18.41
C VAL A 9 -32.16 -3.86 -19.91
N ASP A 10 -33.05 -4.64 -20.51
CA ASP A 10 -33.43 -4.46 -21.90
C ASP A 10 -34.44 -3.30 -21.99
N TYR A 11 -33.94 -2.06 -22.10
CA TYR A 11 -34.75 -0.91 -22.52
C TYR A 11 -34.83 -0.89 -24.05
N THR A 12 -35.88 -1.48 -24.61
CA THR A 12 -36.24 -1.27 -26.02
C THR A 12 -36.87 0.11 -26.17
N TYR A 13 -36.10 1.11 -26.57
CA TYR A 13 -36.60 2.44 -26.94
C TYR A 13 -36.89 2.48 -28.44
N SER A 14 -38.17 2.50 -28.83
CA SER A 14 -38.60 2.73 -30.21
C SER A 14 -38.54 4.23 -30.51
N MET A 15 -37.63 4.64 -31.40
CA MET A 15 -37.52 6.04 -31.83
C MET A 15 -38.49 6.33 -32.97
N ASP A 16 -39.68 6.82 -32.64
CA ASP A 16 -40.54 7.49 -33.61
C ASP A 16 -40.01 8.91 -33.86
N ALA A 17 -39.79 9.23 -35.13
CA ALA A 17 -39.26 10.51 -35.56
C ALA A 17 -40.30 11.62 -35.34
N ASN A 18 -39.85 12.69 -34.66
CA ASN A 18 -40.45 14.02 -34.62
C ASN A 18 -41.45 14.35 -33.48
N ASP A 19 -41.03 14.18 -32.23
CA ASP A 19 -41.69 14.78 -31.07
C ASP A 19 -40.65 15.54 -30.22
N ARG A 20 -40.66 16.88 -30.27
CA ARG A 20 -39.84 17.72 -29.35
C ARG A 20 -40.47 17.68 -27.96
N LYS A 21 -40.27 16.58 -27.23
CA LYS A 21 -40.64 16.39 -25.83
C LYS A 21 -39.58 17.04 -24.95
N GLY A 22 -39.96 18.08 -24.21
CA GLY A 22 -39.13 18.66 -23.16
C GLY A 22 -39.14 17.74 -21.93
N PHE A 23 -37.99 17.64 -21.25
CA PHE A 23 -37.90 16.96 -19.96
C PHE A 23 -38.88 17.58 -18.96
N THR A 24 -39.66 16.74 -18.31
CA THR A 24 -40.51 17.20 -17.21
C THR A 24 -39.63 17.54 -16.01
N ILE A 25 -39.97 18.58 -15.25
CA ILE A 25 -39.20 18.99 -14.06
C ILE A 25 -39.09 17.82 -13.06
N ILE A 26 -40.14 17.00 -12.94
CA ILE A 26 -40.16 15.84 -12.04
C ILE A 26 -39.16 14.76 -12.45
N GLU A 27 -38.88 14.62 -13.74
CA GLU A 27 -37.93 13.63 -14.27
C GLU A 27 -36.49 14.02 -13.93
N LEU A 28 -36.15 15.31 -14.04
CA LEU A 28 -34.85 15.80 -13.59
C LEU A 28 -34.73 15.79 -12.05
N LEU A 29 -35.81 16.08 -11.34
CA LEU A 29 -35.84 16.11 -9.88
C LEU A 29 -35.65 14.70 -9.28
N LEU A 30 -36.30 13.68 -9.85
CA LEU A 30 -36.15 12.29 -9.39
C LEU A 30 -34.72 11.79 -9.59
N VAL A 31 -34.06 12.16 -10.68
CA VAL A 31 -32.67 11.76 -10.97
C VAL A 31 -31.71 12.33 -9.92
N LEU A 32 -31.82 13.61 -9.59
CA LEU A 32 -31.00 14.22 -8.54
C LEU A 32 -31.32 13.61 -7.16
N ALA A 33 -32.59 13.25 -6.90
CA ALA A 33 -32.98 12.55 -5.68
C ALA A 33 -32.29 11.18 -5.56
N VAL A 34 -32.26 10.37 -6.63
CA VAL A 34 -31.62 9.05 -6.63
C VAL A 34 -30.09 9.15 -6.57
N ILE A 35 -29.47 10.07 -7.34
CA ILE A 35 -28.02 10.31 -7.30
C ILE A 35 -27.60 10.75 -5.88
N GLY A 36 -28.41 11.57 -5.21
CA GLY A 36 -28.19 11.98 -3.83
C GLY A 36 -28.07 10.77 -2.89
N ILE A 37 -29.03 9.85 -2.94
CA ILE A 37 -29.04 8.65 -2.09
C ILE A 37 -27.83 7.75 -2.40
N LEU A 38 -27.57 7.47 -3.68
CA LEU A 38 -26.46 6.59 -4.09
C LEU A 38 -25.09 7.17 -3.75
N SER A 39 -24.93 8.51 -3.82
CA SER A 39 -23.64 9.17 -3.55
C SER A 39 -23.16 8.99 -2.11
N THR A 40 -24.08 8.97 -1.14
CA THR A 40 -23.73 8.83 0.29
C THR A 40 -23.16 7.45 0.62
N LEU A 41 -23.72 6.39 0.03
CA LEU A 41 -23.25 5.01 0.22
C LEU A 41 -21.86 4.81 -0.38
N MET A 42 -21.59 5.45 -1.51
CA MET A 42 -20.32 5.30 -2.23
C MET A 42 -19.13 5.88 -1.47
N LEU A 43 -19.33 6.98 -0.74
CA LEU A 43 -18.27 7.61 0.05
C LEU A 43 -17.72 6.69 1.16
N ALA A 44 -18.58 5.90 1.81
CA ALA A 44 -18.18 5.00 2.89
C ALA A 44 -17.27 3.85 2.42
N VAL A 45 -17.46 3.38 1.18
CA VAL A 45 -16.64 2.28 0.62
C VAL A 45 -15.25 2.77 0.22
N ILE A 46 -15.13 4.01 -0.27
CA ILE A 46 -13.88 4.56 -0.80
C ILE A 46 -12.82 4.79 0.30
N SER A 47 -13.22 5.16 1.53
CA SER A 47 -12.28 5.42 2.62
C SER A 47 -11.46 4.18 3.00
N SER A 48 -12.12 3.04 3.18
CA SER A 48 -11.45 1.75 3.51
C SER A 48 -10.61 1.22 2.35
N SER A 49 -11.05 1.43 1.10
CA SER A 49 -10.29 1.03 -0.09
C SER A 49 -9.01 1.84 -0.26
N ARG A 50 -9.03 3.14 0.09
CA ARG A 50 -7.85 4.01 0.04
C ARG A 50 -6.79 3.59 1.06
N GLY A 51 -7.19 3.24 2.29
CA GLY A 51 -6.26 2.69 3.29
C GLY A 51 -5.53 1.44 2.78
N LYS A 52 -6.29 0.46 2.24
CA LYS A 52 -5.69 -0.75 1.66
C LYS A 52 -4.78 -0.48 0.47
N ALA A 53 -5.09 0.53 -0.34
CA ALA A 53 -4.24 0.94 -1.45
C ALA A 53 -2.90 1.53 -0.97
N ARG A 54 -2.93 2.33 0.11
CA ARG A 54 -1.73 2.88 0.75
C ARG A 54 -0.87 1.78 1.37
N ASP A 55 -1.48 0.82 2.07
CA ASP A 55 -0.76 -0.36 2.58
C ASP A 55 -0.10 -1.16 1.45
N ASN A 56 -0.79 -1.35 0.32
CA ASN A 56 -0.21 -2.05 -0.84
C ASN A 56 0.97 -1.28 -1.45
N ARG A 57 0.93 0.06 -1.42
CA ARG A 57 2.04 0.92 -1.83
C ARG A 57 3.25 0.71 -0.91
N VAL A 58 3.06 0.82 0.41
CA VAL A 58 4.11 0.55 1.41
C VAL A 58 4.74 -0.83 1.23
N ARG A 59 3.93 -1.87 0.96
CA ARG A 59 4.45 -3.22 0.67
C ARG A 59 5.31 -3.28 -0.59
N SER A 60 4.93 -2.52 -1.63
CA SER A 60 5.71 -2.42 -2.86
C SER A 60 7.03 -1.69 -2.61
N ASP A 61 7.02 -0.63 -1.80
CA ASP A 61 8.21 0.15 -1.50
C ASP A 61 9.20 -0.65 -0.64
N ILE A 62 8.73 -1.36 0.39
CA ILE A 62 9.58 -2.28 1.17
C ILE A 62 10.23 -3.35 0.29
N ARG A 63 9.50 -3.89 -0.70
CA ARG A 63 10.06 -4.84 -1.66
C ARG A 63 11.14 -4.21 -2.53
N GLN A 64 10.97 -2.95 -2.94
CA GLN A 64 11.99 -2.22 -3.68
C GLN A 64 13.22 -1.97 -2.80
N ILE A 65 13.03 -1.55 -1.55
CA ILE A 65 14.12 -1.37 -0.58
C ILE A 65 14.92 -2.67 -0.45
N ARG A 66 14.26 -3.83 -0.34
CA ARG A 66 14.91 -5.15 -0.31
C ARG A 66 15.78 -5.42 -1.55
N VAL A 67 15.31 -5.07 -2.75
CA VAL A 67 16.11 -5.24 -3.97
C VAL A 67 17.34 -4.32 -3.95
N LEU A 68 17.20 -3.10 -3.42
CA LEU A 68 18.32 -2.19 -3.23
C LEU A 68 19.34 -2.76 -2.23
N THR A 69 18.89 -3.38 -1.14
CA THR A 69 19.79 -4.01 -0.16
C THR A 69 20.55 -5.18 -0.76
N GLU A 70 19.88 -6.02 -1.56
CA GLU A 70 20.52 -7.11 -2.30
C GLU A 70 21.53 -6.59 -3.35
N THR A 71 21.25 -5.45 -3.96
CA THR A 71 22.18 -4.81 -4.90
C THR A 71 23.46 -4.37 -4.18
N VAL A 72 23.33 -3.77 -2.99
CA VAL A 72 24.49 -3.41 -2.15
C VAL A 72 25.25 -4.64 -1.70
N TYR A 73 24.56 -5.71 -1.29
CA TYR A 73 25.18 -6.96 -0.90
C TYR A 73 26.12 -7.50 -1.99
N ASN A 74 25.65 -7.50 -3.23
CA ASN A 74 26.45 -7.92 -4.37
C ASN A 74 27.61 -6.94 -4.68
N ALA A 75 27.38 -5.63 -4.54
CA ALA A 75 28.39 -4.62 -4.79
C ALA A 75 29.53 -4.63 -3.77
N GLN A 76 29.24 -4.95 -2.50
CA GLN A 76 30.21 -4.98 -1.40
C GLN A 76 30.92 -6.33 -1.21
N GLY A 77 30.58 -7.34 -2.01
CA GLY A 77 31.18 -8.67 -1.88
C GLY A 77 30.61 -9.53 -0.74
N GLY A 78 29.35 -9.28 -0.36
CA GLY A 78 28.56 -10.18 0.48
C GLY A 78 28.30 -9.69 1.91
N THR A 79 28.15 -8.38 2.11
CA THR A 79 27.78 -7.74 3.38
C THR A 79 26.61 -6.78 3.20
N TYR A 80 25.77 -6.62 4.22
CA TYR A 80 24.67 -5.64 4.24
C TYR A 80 25.00 -4.45 5.13
N VAL A 81 26.27 -4.04 5.20
CA VAL A 81 26.68 -2.90 6.04
C VAL A 81 26.64 -1.61 5.23
N ASP A 82 26.33 -0.49 5.85
CA ASP A 82 26.34 0.85 5.26
C ASP A 82 25.45 0.99 4.00
N TRP A 83 24.48 0.11 3.79
CA TRP A 83 23.60 0.17 2.62
C TRP A 83 22.69 1.41 2.63
N THR A 84 22.39 1.94 3.82
CA THR A 84 21.69 3.22 3.97
C THR A 84 22.55 4.44 3.59
N GLN A 85 23.87 4.31 3.72
CA GLN A 85 24.86 5.35 3.44
C GLN A 85 25.50 5.17 2.05
N HIS A 86 25.11 4.14 1.31
CA HIS A 86 25.73 3.81 0.04
C HIS A 86 25.34 4.82 -1.03
N ALA A 87 26.32 5.61 -1.49
CA ALA A 87 26.09 6.78 -2.34
C ALA A 87 25.33 6.48 -3.65
N SER A 88 25.44 5.25 -4.17
CA SER A 88 24.77 4.86 -5.42
C SER A 88 23.28 4.51 -5.27
N ILE A 89 22.79 4.29 -4.05
CA ILE A 89 21.37 3.94 -3.80
C ILE A 89 20.70 4.83 -2.75
N ALA A 90 21.44 5.71 -2.08
CA ALA A 90 20.92 6.57 -1.01
C ALA A 90 19.76 7.48 -1.46
N SER A 91 19.80 8.00 -2.70
CA SER A 91 18.72 8.83 -3.24
C SER A 91 17.44 8.04 -3.49
N GLU A 92 17.55 6.83 -4.02
CA GLU A 92 16.41 5.94 -4.26
C GLU A 92 15.81 5.48 -2.93
N LEU A 93 16.66 5.15 -1.97
CA LEU A 93 16.24 4.77 -0.63
C LEU A 93 15.50 5.90 0.08
N ALA A 94 16.03 7.13 0.02
CA ALA A 94 15.39 8.31 0.59
C ALA A 94 14.04 8.61 -0.08
N ALA A 95 13.92 8.38 -1.39
CA ALA A 95 12.65 8.53 -2.09
C ALA A 95 11.62 7.48 -1.65
N LEU A 96 12.04 6.23 -1.44
CA LEU A 96 11.17 5.14 -1.00
C LEU A 96 10.73 5.32 0.45
N THR A 97 11.62 5.73 1.37
CA THR A 97 11.24 6.01 2.76
C THR A 97 10.31 7.22 2.86
N ALA A 98 10.55 8.26 2.06
CA ALA A 98 9.64 9.41 1.98
C ALA A 98 8.26 9.05 1.42
N ASP A 99 8.16 8.13 0.44
CA ASP A 99 6.87 7.63 -0.05
C ASP A 99 6.15 6.86 1.07
N VAL A 100 6.84 5.96 1.77
CA VAL A 100 6.27 5.21 2.90
C VAL A 100 5.74 6.16 3.98
N ASP A 101 6.50 7.18 4.37
CA ASP A 101 6.07 8.17 5.37
C ASP A 101 4.86 9.00 4.89
N ALA A 102 4.81 9.32 3.60
CA ALA A 102 3.65 9.99 3.01
C ALA A 102 2.39 9.09 3.01
N GLN A 103 2.56 7.77 2.83
CA GLN A 103 1.45 6.82 2.85
C GLN A 103 0.96 6.52 4.27
N THR A 104 1.86 6.36 5.24
CA THR A 104 1.56 6.03 6.64
C THR A 104 1.14 7.25 7.46
N LYS A 105 1.43 8.46 6.98
CA LYS A 105 1.26 9.74 7.69
C LYS A 105 2.05 9.80 9.00
N VAL A 106 3.14 9.05 9.07
CA VAL A 106 4.06 9.02 10.22
C VAL A 106 5.45 9.32 9.66
N SER A 107 6.15 10.28 10.26
CA SER A 107 7.54 10.58 9.90
C SER A 107 8.48 9.52 10.44
N ASP A 108 9.53 9.18 9.68
CA ASP A 108 10.53 8.17 10.03
C ASP A 108 9.88 6.82 10.40
N SER A 109 8.83 6.47 9.67
CA SER A 109 8.00 5.29 9.97
C SER A 109 8.69 3.98 9.58
N THR A 110 9.68 4.05 8.68
CA THR A 110 10.45 2.88 8.25
C THR A 110 11.62 2.65 9.20
N THR A 111 11.61 1.50 9.87
CA THR A 111 12.75 1.02 10.67
C THR A 111 13.62 0.11 9.82
N MET A 112 14.92 0.40 9.80
CA MET A 112 15.91 -0.32 9.03
C MET A 112 17.06 -0.64 9.98
N ARG A 113 17.45 -1.91 10.04
CA ARG A 113 18.50 -2.41 10.92
C ARG A 113 19.40 -3.35 10.13
N GLU A 114 20.69 -3.28 10.42
CA GLU A 114 21.73 -4.08 9.80
C GLU A 114 22.67 -4.62 10.86
N SER A 115 23.20 -5.82 10.62
CA SER A 115 24.24 -6.46 11.43
C SER A 115 25.49 -6.66 10.58
N GLN A 116 26.66 -6.65 11.24
CA GLN A 116 27.94 -7.03 10.63
C GLN A 116 27.97 -8.53 10.24
N GLU A 117 27.05 -9.34 10.75
CA GLU A 117 26.94 -10.78 10.47
C GLU A 117 26.04 -11.11 9.25
N LYS A 118 25.95 -10.19 8.28
CA LYS A 118 25.16 -10.34 7.05
C LYS A 118 23.65 -10.49 7.29
N GLU A 119 23.15 -9.91 8.38
CA GLU A 119 21.73 -9.85 8.67
C GLU A 119 21.17 -8.42 8.47
N PHE A 120 19.94 -8.31 8.00
CA PHE A 120 19.19 -7.06 7.88
C PHE A 120 17.71 -7.32 8.19
N CYS A 121 17.06 -6.33 8.77
CA CYS A 121 15.62 -6.29 8.96
C CYS A 121 15.08 -4.91 8.57
N ILE A 122 14.00 -4.90 7.79
CA ILE A 122 13.29 -3.68 7.39
C ILE A 122 11.84 -3.84 7.78
N SER A 123 11.25 -2.83 8.40
CA SER A 123 9.82 -2.81 8.65
C SER A 123 9.20 -1.41 8.60
N ALA A 124 7.96 -1.31 8.14
CA ALA A 124 7.18 -0.08 8.19
C ALA A 124 5.76 -0.35 8.71
N PRO A 125 5.11 0.61 9.38
CA PRO A 125 3.75 0.46 9.86
C PRO A 125 2.75 0.40 8.71
N LEU A 126 1.62 -0.23 8.96
CA LEU A 126 0.46 -0.27 8.06
C LEU A 126 -0.64 0.63 8.62
N GLU A 127 -1.35 1.35 7.74
CA GLU A 127 -2.41 2.29 8.16
C GLU A 127 -3.76 1.58 8.29
N ALA A 128 -4.07 0.65 7.38
CA ALA A 128 -5.40 0.01 7.35
C ALA A 128 -5.48 -1.25 8.24
N ALA A 129 -4.36 -1.72 8.77
CA ALA A 129 -4.32 -2.90 9.62
C ALA A 129 -3.24 -2.74 10.69
N ASP A 130 -3.59 -2.94 11.97
CA ASP A 130 -2.65 -2.78 13.07
C ASP A 130 -1.40 -3.65 12.89
N GLY A 131 -0.23 -3.05 13.08
CA GLY A 131 1.07 -3.70 12.98
C GLY A 131 1.97 -3.19 11.86
N HIS A 132 3.08 -3.89 11.66
CA HIS A 132 4.13 -3.57 10.71
C HIS A 132 4.16 -4.60 9.57
N PHE A 133 4.64 -4.17 8.42
CA PHE A 133 5.08 -5.04 7.35
C PHE A 133 6.60 -5.11 7.40
N CYS A 134 7.15 -6.32 7.41
CA CYS A 134 8.58 -6.51 7.56
C CYS A 134 9.15 -7.47 6.52
N THR A 135 10.45 -7.32 6.24
CA THR A 135 11.26 -8.24 5.46
C THR A 135 12.63 -8.43 6.11
N ASP A 136 13.18 -9.64 5.94
CA ASP A 136 14.49 -10.03 6.47
C ASP A 136 15.39 -10.64 5.37
N VAL A 137 16.58 -11.07 5.78
CA VAL A 137 17.58 -11.72 4.90
C VAL A 137 17.13 -13.04 4.31
N THR A 138 16.17 -13.71 4.94
CA THR A 138 15.63 -14.97 4.43
C THR A 138 14.70 -14.76 3.25
N GLY A 139 14.40 -13.49 2.92
CA GLY A 139 13.40 -13.14 1.91
C GLY A 139 11.97 -13.37 2.39
N THR A 140 11.80 -13.60 3.70
CA THR A 140 10.49 -13.81 4.28
C THR A 140 9.79 -12.47 4.42
N ILE A 141 8.62 -12.35 3.79
CA ILE A 141 7.78 -11.16 3.86
C ILE A 141 6.58 -11.47 4.73
N ARG A 142 6.44 -10.78 5.87
CA ARG A 142 5.39 -11.04 6.85
C ARG A 142 4.82 -9.76 7.44
N ARG A 143 3.68 -9.90 8.09
CA ARG A 143 3.16 -8.90 9.02
C ARG A 143 3.70 -9.21 10.42
N SER A 144 4.05 -8.17 11.16
CA SER A 144 4.58 -8.22 12.51
C SER A 144 3.75 -7.32 13.42
N GLY A 145 3.64 -7.67 14.70
CA GLY A 145 3.04 -6.78 15.71
C GLY A 145 3.97 -5.64 16.14
N THR A 146 5.28 -5.84 16.02
CA THR A 146 6.34 -4.92 16.46
C THR A 146 7.28 -4.54 15.31
N PRO A 147 7.99 -3.41 15.40
CA PRO A 147 9.04 -3.07 14.45
C PRO A 147 10.21 -4.07 14.54
N CYS A 148 11.16 -3.96 13.61
CA CYS A 148 12.40 -4.75 13.66
C CYS A 148 13.12 -4.58 15.02
N PRO A 149 13.64 -5.68 15.60
CA PRO A 149 14.36 -5.66 16.88
C PRO A 149 15.65 -4.83 16.79
N ASP A 150 16.11 -4.32 17.92
CA ASP A 150 17.32 -3.51 18.00
C ASP A 150 18.49 -4.34 18.54
N LEU A 151 19.57 -4.47 17.74
CA LEU A 151 20.77 -5.25 18.09
C LEU A 151 21.45 -4.80 19.39
N ALA A 152 21.21 -3.57 19.82
CA ALA A 152 21.80 -3.03 21.05
C ALA A 152 21.07 -3.48 22.33
N ILE A 153 19.85 -4.01 22.20
CA ILE A 153 18.95 -4.30 23.33
C ILE A 153 18.48 -5.75 23.33
N ASP A 154 18.33 -6.34 22.15
CA ASP A 154 17.87 -7.71 21.97
C ASP A 154 19.05 -8.63 21.58
N GLU A 155 19.24 -9.74 22.29
CA GLU A 155 20.22 -10.78 21.91
C GLU A 155 19.71 -11.68 20.76
N ASP A 156 18.56 -11.34 20.17
CA ASP A 156 17.92 -12.10 19.10
C ASP A 156 18.47 -11.72 17.71
N PRO A 157 18.52 -12.66 16.75
CA PRO A 157 18.96 -12.41 15.39
C PRO A 157 18.04 -11.41 14.68
N LEU A 158 18.57 -10.70 13.68
CA LEU A 158 17.89 -9.58 13.02
C LEU A 158 16.81 -10.06 12.05
N ARG A 159 15.70 -10.54 12.61
CA ARG A 159 14.60 -11.19 11.90
C ARG A 159 13.28 -10.49 12.14
N CYS A 160 12.40 -10.65 11.17
CA CYS A 160 11.01 -10.28 11.28
C CYS A 160 10.35 -10.96 12.50
N PRO A 161 9.80 -10.19 13.46
CA PRO A 161 9.01 -10.76 14.54
C PRO A 161 7.76 -11.46 13.99
N SER A 162 7.33 -12.53 14.63
CA SER A 162 6.02 -13.11 14.36
C SER A 162 4.90 -12.26 14.96
N LEU A 163 3.74 -12.28 14.30
CA LEU A 163 2.48 -11.67 14.77
C LEU A 163 1.98 -12.27 16.09
#